data_AF-A0A8E2EPM5-F1
#
_entry.id   AF-A0A8E2EPM5-F1
#
_cell.length_a   1.000
_cell.length_b   1.000
_cell.length_c   1.000
_cell.angle_alpha   90.00
_cell.angle_beta   90.00
_cell.angle_gamma   90.00
#
_symmetry.space_group_name_H-M   'P 1'
#
loop_
_entity.id
_entity.type
_entity.pdbx_description
1 polymer ?
#
loop_
_entity_poly.entity_id
_entity_poly.type
_entity_poly.pdbx_seq_one_letter_code
_entity_poly.pdbx_strand_id
1 'polypeptide(L)'
;AIILAFITFILLATFPGWHEERDLRTGSDVDVKPFPSRPVSQVALALIFIASIFVLVSVLWQHTASVAAATIAQDLGNGSVKSGVGTSAMVLGWFGFVLLIIVTIGLLVMILSIIVLDRLTDND
;
A
#
# COMPACT_ATOMS: atom_id res chain seq x y z
N ALA A 1 5.00 -4.36 -9.79
CA ALA A 1 4.25 -3.51 -8.83
C ALA A 1 2.74 -3.68 -8.95
N ILE A 2 2.11 -3.32 -10.08
CA ILE A 2 0.65 -3.28 -10.23
C ILE A 2 -0.03 -4.63 -9.93
N ILE A 3 0.49 -5.73 -10.48
CA ILE A 3 -0.05 -7.08 -10.23
C ILE A 3 -0.01 -7.43 -8.74
N LEU A 4 1.09 -7.12 -8.05
CA LEU A 4 1.23 -7.39 -6.62
C LEU A 4 0.26 -6.55 -5.79
N ALA A 5 0.13 -5.25 -6.10
CA ALA A 5 -0.84 -4.38 -5.44
C ALA A 5 -2.28 -4.85 -5.69
N PHE A 6 -2.60 -5.30 -6.90
CA PHE A 6 -3.90 -5.87 -7.24
C PHE A 6 -4.21 -7.15 -6.44
N ILE A 7 -3.24 -8.05 -6.32
CA ILE A 7 -3.37 -9.25 -5.47
C ILE A 7 -3.57 -8.85 -4.00
N THR A 8 -2.85 -7.84 -3.48
CA THR A 8 -3.10 -7.31 -2.15
C THR A 8 -4.55 -6.85 -2.01
N PHE A 9 -5.09 -6.07 -2.95
CA PHE A 9 -6.48 -5.63 -2.89
C PHE A 9 -7.48 -6.80 -2.88
N ILE A 10 -7.23 -7.86 -3.66
CA ILE A 10 -8.07 -9.07 -3.62
C ILE A 10 -8.03 -9.76 -2.25
N LEU A 11 -6.84 -9.85 -1.64
CA LEU A 11 -6.67 -10.44 -0.31
C LEU A 11 -7.37 -9.62 0.77
N LEU A 12 -7.38 -8.29 0.65
CA LEU A 12 -8.13 -7.40 1.56
C LEU A 12 -9.64 -7.47 1.30
N ALA A 13 -10.07 -7.68 0.05
CA ALA A 13 -11.48 -7.81 -0.30
C ALA A 13 -12.10 -9.13 0.18
N THR A 14 -11.27 -10.17 0.41
CA THR A 14 -11.70 -11.44 0.99
C THR A 14 -11.80 -11.42 2.52
N PHE A 15 -11.59 -10.27 3.18
CA PHE A 15 -11.85 -10.16 4.61
C PHE A 15 -13.33 -10.43 4.91
N PRO A 16 -13.63 -11.42 5.76
CA PRO A 16 -15.01 -11.75 6.08
C PRO A 16 -15.73 -10.54 6.69
N GLY A 17 -16.94 -10.29 6.18
CA GLY A 17 -17.82 -9.24 6.68
C GLY A 17 -18.30 -9.53 8.11
N TRP A 18 -19.00 -8.57 8.68
CA TRP A 18 -19.68 -8.69 9.98
C TRP A 18 -20.53 -9.96 10.03
N HIS A 19 -20.41 -10.73 11.12
CA HIS A 19 -21.24 -11.89 11.39
C HIS A 19 -21.95 -11.71 12.74
N GLU A 20 -23.27 -11.88 12.75
CA GLU A 20 -24.05 -11.87 13.99
C GLU A 20 -23.78 -13.17 14.76
N GLU A 21 -23.22 -13.04 15.96
CA GLU A 21 -23.14 -14.14 16.93
C GLU A 21 -24.12 -13.87 18.08
N ARG A 22 -24.86 -14.91 18.48
CA ARG A 22 -25.69 -14.84 19.69
C ARG A 22 -24.83 -15.00 20.93
N ASP A 23 -24.77 -13.96 21.76
CA ASP A 23 -24.11 -14.05 23.06
C ASP A 23 -24.90 -14.99 23.99
N LEU A 24 -24.28 -16.12 24.34
CA LEU A 24 -24.83 -17.16 25.22
C LEU A 24 -25.12 -16.64 26.64
N ARG A 25 -24.56 -15.50 27.05
CA ARG A 25 -24.69 -14.94 28.41
C ARG A 25 -25.80 -13.90 28.55
N THR A 26 -26.11 -13.16 27.50
CA THR A 26 -27.12 -12.09 27.52
C THR A 26 -28.31 -12.35 26.59
N GLY A 27 -28.19 -13.32 25.67
CA GLY A 27 -29.20 -13.60 24.65
C GLY A 27 -29.33 -12.51 23.58
N SER A 28 -28.41 -11.53 23.58
CA SER A 28 -28.36 -10.45 22.60
C SER A 28 -27.59 -10.89 21.36
N ASP A 29 -28.08 -10.52 20.18
CA ASP A 29 -27.32 -10.63 18.94
C ASP A 29 -26.20 -9.58 19.00
N VAL A 30 -24.94 -10.03 18.92
CA VAL A 30 -23.75 -9.19 18.91
C VAL A 30 -23.10 -9.31 17.55
N ASP A 31 -22.87 -8.18 16.90
CA ASP A 31 -22.24 -8.14 15.58
C ASP A 31 -20.73 -8.26 15.75
N VAL A 32 -20.17 -9.43 15.48
CA VAL A 32 -18.75 -9.73 15.66
C VAL A 32 -18.06 -9.58 14.31
N LYS A 33 -17.07 -8.69 14.24
CA LYS A 33 -16.20 -8.57 13.07
C LYS A 33 -15.07 -9.60 13.19
N PRO A 34 -15.03 -10.67 12.38
CA PRO A 34 -13.94 -11.62 12.42
C PRO A 34 -12.61 -10.93 12.12
N PHE A 35 -11.60 -11.17 12.96
CA PHE A 35 -10.26 -10.66 12.73
C PHE A 35 -9.69 -11.27 11.44
N PRO A 36 -9.00 -10.46 10.62
CA PRO A 36 -8.39 -10.96 9.40
C PRO A 36 -7.39 -12.07 9.73
N SER A 37 -7.36 -13.13 8.93
CA SER A 37 -6.45 -14.25 9.21
C SER A 37 -4.99 -13.76 9.19
N ARG A 38 -4.25 -14.08 10.27
CA ARG A 38 -2.85 -13.67 10.46
C ARG A 38 -1.96 -13.97 9.23
N PRO A 39 -1.99 -15.16 8.62
CA PRO A 39 -1.13 -15.44 7.46
C PRO A 39 -1.51 -14.59 6.24
N VAL A 40 -2.79 -14.34 5.98
CA VAL A 40 -3.23 -13.51 4.85
C VAL A 40 -2.79 -12.07 5.04
N SER A 41 -2.90 -11.53 6.25
CA SER A 41 -2.47 -10.17 6.56
C SER A 41 -0.96 -9.99 6.41
N GLN A 42 -0.16 -10.98 6.81
CA GLN A 42 1.30 -10.96 6.65
C GLN A 42 1.72 -11.05 5.18
N VAL A 43 1.06 -11.92 4.40
CA VAL A 43 1.30 -12.02 2.95
C VAL A 43 0.90 -10.73 2.24
N ALA A 44 -0.25 -10.14 2.58
CA ALA A 44 -0.71 -8.87 2.04
C ALA A 44 0.30 -7.73 2.34
N LEU A 45 0.84 -7.69 3.57
CA LEU A 45 1.88 -6.73 3.98
C LEU A 45 3.18 -6.92 3.18
N ALA A 46 3.65 -8.15 3.02
CA ALA A 46 4.86 -8.44 2.25
C ALA A 46 4.69 -8.05 0.77
N LEU A 47 3.55 -8.39 0.16
CA LEU A 47 3.26 -8.09 -1.24
C LEU A 47 3.19 -6.57 -1.49
N ILE A 48 2.51 -5.82 -0.62
CA ILE A 48 2.40 -4.36 -0.79
C ILE A 48 3.75 -3.67 -0.57
N PHE A 49 4.56 -4.17 0.37
CA PHE A 49 5.90 -3.65 0.63
C PHE A 49 6.80 -3.84 -0.59
N ILE A 50 6.84 -5.06 -1.17
CA ILE A 50 7.61 -5.34 -2.39
C ILE A 50 7.08 -4.49 -3.57
N ALA A 51 5.76 -4.34 -3.69
CA ALA A 51 5.16 -3.48 -4.71
C ALA A 51 5.63 -2.02 -4.57
N SER A 52 5.69 -1.50 -3.35
CA SER A 52 6.13 -0.13 -3.07
C SER A 52 7.59 0.10 -3.47
N ILE A 53 8.48 -0.86 -3.22
CA ILE A 53 9.89 -0.80 -3.64
C ILE A 53 10.00 -0.74 -5.16
N PHE A 54 9.25 -1.58 -5.88
CA PHE A 54 9.27 -1.55 -7.34
C PHE A 54 8.76 -0.22 -7.91
N VAL A 55 7.73 0.38 -7.31
CA VAL A 55 7.27 1.73 -7.72
C VAL A 55 8.34 2.77 -7.42
N LEU A 56 8.96 2.74 -6.23
CA LEU A 56 10.01 3.67 -5.85
C LEU A 56 11.18 3.63 -6.84
N VAL A 57 11.71 2.44 -7.13
CA VAL A 57 12.80 2.26 -8.09
C VAL A 57 12.38 2.75 -9.48
N SER A 58 11.15 2.47 -9.90
CA SER A 58 10.64 2.90 -11.21
C SER A 58 10.55 4.42 -11.33
N VAL A 59 9.98 5.10 -10.32
CA VAL A 59 9.84 6.56 -10.32
C VAL A 59 11.19 7.26 -10.23
N LEU A 60 12.10 6.76 -9.39
CA LEU A 60 13.47 7.28 -9.29
C LEU A 60 14.20 7.16 -10.62
N TRP A 61 14.08 6.02 -11.30
CA TRP A 61 14.67 5.81 -12.62
C TRP A 61 14.05 6.74 -13.68
N GLN A 62 12.73 6.92 -13.68
CA GLN A 62 12.06 7.87 -14.58
C GLN A 62 12.51 9.30 -14.32
N HIS A 63 12.79 9.66 -13.07
CA HIS A 63 13.30 10.98 -12.71
C HIS A 63 14.71 11.21 -13.23
N THR A 64 15.64 10.30 -12.97
CA THR A 64 17.01 10.45 -13.46
C THR A 64 17.08 10.41 -14.99
N ALA A 65 16.35 9.50 -15.64
CA ALA A 65 16.32 9.39 -17.10
C ALA A 65 15.72 10.62 -17.77
N SER A 66 14.60 11.15 -17.26
CA SER A 66 13.97 12.35 -17.82
C SER A 66 14.80 13.62 -17.60
N VAL A 67 15.48 13.74 -16.46
CA VAL A 67 16.44 14.83 -16.22
C VAL A 67 17.61 14.76 -17.20
N ALA A 68 18.22 13.58 -17.37
CA ALA A 68 19.33 13.40 -18.30
C ALA A 68 18.92 13.73 -19.75
N ALA A 69 17.76 13.24 -20.19
CA ALA A 69 17.21 13.56 -21.51
C ALA A 69 16.92 15.06 -21.67
N ALA A 70 16.41 15.72 -20.63
CA ALA A 70 16.16 17.15 -20.66
C ALA A 70 17.47 17.96 -20.80
N THR A 71 18.51 17.60 -20.04
CA THR A 71 19.83 18.24 -20.15
C THR A 71 20.42 18.07 -21.55
N ILE A 72 20.44 16.84 -22.08
CA ILE A 72 20.97 16.57 -23.42
C ILE A 72 20.21 17.36 -24.50
N ALA A 73 18.88 17.44 -24.40
CA ALA A 73 18.06 18.21 -25.35
C ALA A 73 18.31 19.72 -25.26
N GLN A 74 18.52 20.26 -24.05
CA GLN A 74 18.89 21.66 -23.85
C GLN A 74 20.28 21.97 -24.41
N ASP A 75 21.25 21.08 -24.16
CA ASP A 75 22.63 21.21 -24.64
C ASP A 75 22.70 21.14 -26.18
N LEU A 76 22.04 20.17 -26.82
CA LEU A 76 21.97 20.08 -28.29
C LEU A 76 21.25 21.28 -28.92
N GLY A 77 20.27 21.84 -28.20
CA GLY A 77 19.53 23.01 -28.65
C GLY A 77 20.27 24.33 -28.48
N ASN A 78 21.52 24.34 -27.98
CA ASN A 78 22.23 25.55 -27.55
C ASN A 78 21.37 26.43 -26.61
N GLY A 79 20.55 25.81 -25.75
CA GLY A 79 19.59 26.50 -24.88
C GLY A 79 18.33 27.05 -25.58
N SER A 80 18.20 26.90 -26.89
CA SER A 80 17.01 27.34 -27.67
C SER A 80 15.80 26.42 -27.48
N VAL A 81 16.03 25.17 -27.06
CA VAL A 81 14.97 24.20 -26.74
C VAL A 81 14.80 24.08 -25.22
N LYS A 82 13.67 24.53 -24.69
CA LYS A 82 13.28 24.26 -23.30
C LYS A 82 12.73 22.83 -23.20
N SER A 83 13.57 21.91 -22.77
CA SER A 83 13.15 20.57 -22.34
C SER A 83 12.98 20.53 -20.82
N GLY A 84 12.02 19.75 -20.32
CA GLY A 84 11.75 19.62 -18.91
C GLY A 84 11.20 18.24 -18.58
N VAL A 85 11.24 17.88 -17.31
CA VAL A 85 10.67 16.64 -16.81
C VAL A 85 9.15 16.71 -16.91
N GLY A 86 8.51 15.65 -17.41
CA GLY A 86 7.05 15.54 -17.47
C GLY A 86 6.45 15.58 -16.06
N THR A 87 6.00 16.76 -15.64
CA THR A 87 5.48 17.01 -14.28
C THR A 87 4.24 16.17 -13.97
N SER A 88 3.36 15.96 -14.95
CA SER A 88 2.18 15.09 -14.82
C SER A 88 2.57 13.64 -14.54
N ALA A 89 3.57 13.10 -15.24
CA ALA A 89 4.08 11.75 -15.02
C ALA A 89 4.73 11.62 -13.63
N MET A 90 5.46 12.65 -13.19
CA MET A 90 6.06 12.70 -11.85
C MET A 90 5.01 12.67 -10.76
N VAL A 91 3.99 13.51 -10.87
CA VAL A 91 2.93 13.61 -9.85
C VAL A 91 2.18 12.28 -9.74
N LEU A 92 1.79 11.65 -10.86
CA LEU A 92 1.10 10.36 -10.84
C LEU A 92 1.96 9.23 -10.24
N GLY A 93 3.25 9.18 -10.57
CA GLY A 93 4.18 8.19 -10.03
C GLY A 93 4.36 8.32 -8.51
N TRP A 94 4.66 9.52 -8.02
CA TRP A 94 4.83 9.78 -6.59
C TRP A 94 3.53 9.65 -5.82
N PHE A 95 2.41 10.09 -6.40
CA PHE A 95 1.09 9.90 -5.80
C PHE A 95 0.77 8.41 -5.60
N GLY A 96 1.00 7.59 -6.63
CA GLY A 96 0.85 6.13 -6.53
C GLY A 96 1.76 5.52 -5.47
N PHE A 97 3.02 5.97 -5.38
CA PHE A 97 3.94 5.51 -4.34
C PHE A 97 3.44 5.84 -2.92
N VAL A 98 3.00 7.08 -2.69
CA VAL A 98 2.48 7.53 -1.38
C VAL A 98 1.25 6.69 -0.98
N LEU A 99 0.34 6.40 -1.91
CA LEU A 99 -0.81 5.53 -1.63
C LEU A 99 -0.38 4.13 -1.17
N LEU A 100 0.63 3.52 -1.82
CA LEU A 100 1.15 2.21 -1.41
C LEU A 100 1.77 2.25 -0.01
N ILE A 101 2.47 3.34 0.34
CA ILE A 101 3.01 3.53 1.70
C ILE A 101 1.90 3.67 2.73
N ILE A 102 0.84 4.43 2.44
CA ILE A 102 -0.32 4.57 3.32
C ILE A 102 -0.97 3.20 3.58
N VAL A 103 -1.18 2.39 2.53
CA VAL A 103 -1.72 1.03 2.67
C VAL A 103 -0.78 0.15 3.51
N THR A 104 0.53 0.22 3.28
CA THR A 104 1.54 -0.53 4.04
C THR A 104 1.48 -0.19 5.53
N ILE A 105 1.44 1.09 5.88
CA ILE A 105 1.33 1.57 7.26
C ILE A 105 0.00 1.13 7.87
N GLY A 106 -1.11 1.27 7.14
CA GLY A 106 -2.43 0.85 7.59
C GLY A 106 -2.48 -0.64 7.95
N LEU A 107 -1.91 -1.50 7.10
CA LEU A 107 -1.82 -2.93 7.38
C LEU A 107 -0.90 -3.24 8.57
N LEU A 108 0.23 -2.54 8.68
CA LEU A 108 1.14 -2.70 9.81
C LEU A 108 0.47 -2.34 11.14
N VAL A 109 -0.21 -1.19 11.19
CA VAL A 109 -0.95 -0.74 12.38
C VAL A 109 -2.06 -1.73 12.72
N MET A 110 -2.82 -2.20 11.73
CA MET A 110 -3.87 -3.21 11.95
C MET A 110 -3.30 -4.49 12.57
N ILE A 111 -2.20 -5.02 12.04
CA ILE A 111 -1.56 -6.23 12.57
C ILE A 111 -1.08 -6.00 14.01
N LEU A 112 -0.43 -4.87 14.28
CA LEU A 112 0.05 -4.54 15.63
C LEU A 112 -1.11 -4.41 16.63
N SER A 113 -2.20 -3.75 16.24
CA SER A 113 -3.39 -3.61 17.08
C SER A 113 -4.00 -4.97 17.44
N ILE A 114 -4.05 -5.92 16.50
CA ILE A 114 -4.56 -7.27 16.78
C ILE A 114 -3.65 -7.98 17.78
N ILE A 115 -2.32 -7.91 17.62
CA ILE A 115 -1.37 -8.55 18.54
C ILE A 115 -1.47 -7.96 19.95
N VAL A 116 -1.62 -6.63 20.05
CA VAL A 116 -1.78 -5.95 21.34
C VAL A 116 -3.09 -6.35 22.00
N LEU A 117 -4.20 -6.37 21.26
CA LEU A 117 -5.51 -6.77 21.79
C LEU A 117 -5.50 -8.22 22.27
N ASP A 118 -4.93 -9.14 21.48
CA ASP A 118 -4.77 -10.55 21.83
C ASP A 118 -4.03 -10.71 23.17
N ARG A 119 -2.91 -9.99 23.36
CA ARG A 119 -2.14 -10.02 24.61
C ARG A 119 -2.88 -9.44 25.82
N LEU A 120 -3.77 -8.47 25.60
CA LEU A 120 -4.53 -7.87 26.70
C LEU A 120 -5.69 -8.79 27.13
N THR A 121 -6.29 -9.52 26.19
CA THR A 121 -7.39 -10.44 26.46
C THR A 121 -6.92 -11.81 26.98
N ASP A 122 -5.71 -12.26 26.62
CA ASP A 122 -5.12 -13.53 27.12
C ASP A 122 -4.66 -13.47 28.60
N ASN A 123 -4.76 -12.31 29.27
CA ASN A 123 -4.37 -12.12 30.67
C ASN A 123 -5.56 -12.16 31.66
N ASP A 124 -6.75 -12.56 31.21
CA ASP A 124 -7.91 -12.95 32.04
C ASP A 124 -8.20 -14.45 31.87
#